data_AF-A0A932CBY7-F1
#
_entry.id   AF-A0A932CBY7-F1
#
_cell.length_a   1.000
_cell.length_b   1.000
_cell.length_c   1.000
_cell.angle_alpha   90.00
_cell.angle_beta   90.00
_cell.angle_gamma   90.00
#
_symmetry.space_group_name_H-M   'P 1'
#
loop_
_entity.id
_entity.type
_entity.pdbx_description
1 polymer ?
#
loop_
_entity_poly.entity_id
_entity_poly.type
_entity_poly.pdbx_seq_one_letter_code
_entity_poly.pdbx_strand_id
1 'polypeptide(L)'
;MPFIITDPCIGTKDAACIDVCPVDCIHPRKDEPEFEQTTMLYIHPEECIDCGACVPACPVAAIYDSVEATPSHQKDLIEANSIYRSGDPGAMARAETIVQAHIAAQPTLMAVPPAERQAAHAVQFTRSSSE
;
A
#
# COMPACT_ATOMS: atom_id res chain seq x y z
N MET A 1 -11.94 10.77 2.23
CA MET A 1 -11.59 9.75 1.23
C MET A 1 -10.58 8.85 1.88
N PRO A 2 -10.70 7.53 1.70
CA PRO A 2 -9.89 6.58 2.44
C PRO A 2 -8.41 6.77 2.14
N PHE A 3 -7.59 6.47 3.14
CA PHE A 3 -6.14 6.39 3.00
C PHE A 3 -5.76 5.16 2.16
N ILE A 4 -4.61 5.23 1.47
CA ILE A 4 -4.16 4.20 0.53
C ILE A 4 -2.76 3.74 0.89
N ILE A 5 -2.58 2.43 1.09
CA ILE A 5 -1.25 1.83 1.24
C ILE A 5 -0.69 1.50 -0.14
N THR A 6 0.56 1.87 -0.40
CA THR A 6 1.21 1.70 -1.70
C THR A 6 2.53 0.91 -1.60
N ASP A 7 3.32 0.97 -2.66
CA ASP A 7 4.44 0.09 -2.91
C ASP A 7 5.51 0.00 -1.81
N PRO A 8 5.78 1.01 -0.94
CA PRO A 8 6.79 0.83 0.11
C PRO A 8 6.40 -0.24 1.14
N CYS A 9 5.10 -0.60 1.22
CA CYS A 9 4.62 -1.68 2.07
C CYS A 9 4.90 -3.08 1.51
N ILE A 10 5.12 -3.22 0.20
CA ILE A 10 5.36 -4.49 -0.49
C ILE A 10 6.63 -5.16 0.09
N GLY A 11 6.44 -6.33 0.70
CA GLY A 11 7.49 -7.11 1.37
C GLY A 11 7.92 -6.57 2.74
N THR A 12 7.45 -5.39 3.15
CA THR A 12 7.78 -4.78 4.45
C THR A 12 6.81 -5.24 5.53
N LYS A 13 5.49 -5.07 5.29
CA LYS A 13 4.39 -5.44 6.21
C LYS A 13 4.67 -5.13 7.70
N ASP A 14 5.19 -3.94 7.98
CA ASP A 14 5.66 -3.56 9.33
C ASP A 14 4.52 -3.58 10.39
N ALA A 15 3.31 -3.19 9.97
CA ALA A 15 2.07 -3.17 10.75
C ALA A 15 1.96 -2.13 11.88
N ALA A 16 2.91 -1.20 12.07
CA ALA A 16 2.75 -0.11 13.04
C ALA A 16 1.52 0.78 12.80
N CYS A 17 1.03 0.86 11.55
CA CYS A 17 -0.19 1.59 11.21
C CYS A 17 -1.47 0.95 11.77
N ILE A 18 -1.46 -0.36 12.05
CA ILE A 18 -2.62 -1.09 12.59
C ILE A 18 -2.88 -0.63 14.03
N ASP A 19 -1.83 -0.54 14.85
CA ASP A 19 -1.93 -0.21 16.28
C ASP A 19 -2.51 1.19 16.55
N VAL A 20 -2.43 2.09 15.58
CA VAL A 20 -2.93 3.47 15.68
C VAL A 20 -4.27 3.68 14.99
N CYS A 21 -4.82 2.68 14.30
CA CYS A 21 -6.08 2.83 13.58
C CYS A 21 -7.27 2.70 14.54
N PRO A 22 -8.08 3.75 14.75
CA PRO A 22 -9.14 3.77 15.76
C PRO A 22 -10.36 2.90 15.42
N VAL A 23 -10.48 2.47 14.16
CA VAL A 23 -11.61 1.70 13.61
C VAL A 23 -11.20 0.34 13.09
N ASP A 24 -9.94 -0.05 13.29
CA ASP A 24 -9.39 -1.34 12.88
C ASP A 24 -9.60 -1.71 11.40
N CYS A 25 -9.47 -0.73 10.50
CA CYS A 25 -9.74 -0.93 9.07
C CYS A 25 -8.50 -1.34 8.25
N ILE A 26 -7.42 -1.84 8.88
CA ILE A 26 -6.15 -2.15 8.21
C ILE A 26 -5.81 -3.63 8.37
N HIS A 27 -5.74 -4.34 7.26
CA HIS A 27 -5.57 -5.79 7.22
C HIS A 27 -4.61 -6.23 6.10
N PRO A 28 -4.00 -7.42 6.21
CA PRO A 28 -4.11 -8.35 7.33
C PRO A 28 -3.24 -8.00 8.53
N ARG A 29 -3.65 -8.42 9.73
CA ARG A 29 -2.88 -8.30 10.98
C ARG A 29 -1.87 -9.44 11.10
N LYS A 30 -0.81 -9.26 11.90
CA LYS A 30 0.25 -10.28 12.07
C LYS A 30 -0.25 -11.61 12.65
N ASP A 31 -1.35 -11.58 13.37
CA ASP A 31 -2.02 -12.74 13.97
C ASP A 31 -3.11 -13.36 13.06
N GLU A 32 -3.37 -12.76 11.90
CA GLU A 32 -4.30 -13.27 10.90
C GLU A 32 -3.58 -14.22 9.92
N PRO A 33 -4.17 -15.38 9.57
CA PRO A 33 -3.55 -16.34 8.64
C PRO A 33 -3.32 -15.79 7.24
N GLU A 34 -4.04 -14.73 6.86
CA GLU A 34 -3.91 -14.00 5.60
C GLU A 34 -2.62 -13.18 5.52
N PHE A 35 -1.95 -12.90 6.64
CA PHE A 35 -0.74 -12.08 6.69
C PHE A 35 0.38 -12.64 5.84
N GLU A 36 0.58 -13.95 5.85
CA GLU A 36 1.61 -14.63 5.06
C GLU A 36 1.21 -14.81 3.59
N GLN A 37 -0.09 -14.72 3.28
CA GLN A 37 -0.64 -14.93 1.94
C GLN A 37 -0.62 -13.66 1.09
N THR A 38 -0.45 -12.50 1.73
CA THR A 38 -0.45 -11.19 1.10
C THR A 38 0.94 -10.59 1.07
N THR A 39 1.20 -9.81 0.03
CA THR A 39 2.49 -9.14 -0.16
C THR A 39 2.57 -7.77 0.52
N MET A 40 1.42 -7.18 0.86
CA MET A 40 1.31 -5.89 1.56
C MET A 40 0.05 -5.82 2.43
N LEU A 41 -0.06 -4.75 3.20
CA LEU A 41 -1.28 -4.41 3.96
C LEU A 41 -2.21 -3.54 3.13
N TYR A 42 -3.49 -3.52 3.50
CA TYR A 42 -4.57 -2.83 2.81
C TYR A 42 -5.44 -2.06 3.79
N ILE A 43 -5.95 -0.90 3.37
CA ILE A 43 -6.92 -0.09 4.12
C ILE A 43 -8.32 -0.31 3.52
N HIS A 44 -9.28 -0.69 4.35
CA HIS A 44 -10.66 -0.87 3.92
C HIS A 44 -11.33 0.50 3.66
N PRO A 45 -11.77 0.78 2.43
CA PRO A 45 -12.17 2.13 2.04
C PRO A 45 -13.47 2.61 2.66
N GLU A 46 -14.39 1.70 3.00
CA GLU A 46 -15.70 2.07 3.59
C GLU A 46 -15.65 2.16 5.12
N GLU A 47 -14.62 1.60 5.75
CA GLU A 47 -14.44 1.63 7.21
C GLU A 47 -13.48 2.73 7.65
N CYS A 48 -12.57 3.15 6.76
CA CYS A 48 -11.68 4.26 7.00
C CYS A 48 -12.47 5.55 7.27
N ILE A 49 -12.24 6.15 8.45
CA ILE A 49 -12.89 7.40 8.87
C ILE A 49 -12.01 8.64 8.66
N ASP A 50 -11.02 8.54 7.78
CA ASP A 50 -10.12 9.63 7.41
C ASP A 50 -9.36 10.31 8.57
N CYS A 51 -9.03 9.57 9.64
CA CYS A 51 -8.40 10.16 10.83
C CYS A 51 -6.91 10.51 10.67
N GLY A 52 -6.20 9.91 9.70
CA GLY A 52 -4.79 10.19 9.38
C GLY A 52 -3.73 9.69 10.36
N ALA A 53 -4.10 8.98 11.43
CA ALA A 53 -3.14 8.48 12.43
C ALA A 53 -2.11 7.49 11.85
N CYS A 54 -2.48 6.73 10.83
CA CYS A 54 -1.64 5.71 10.21
C CYS A 54 -0.46 6.27 9.40
N VAL A 55 -0.59 7.46 8.81
CA VAL A 55 0.43 8.05 7.93
C VAL A 55 1.77 8.27 8.66
N PRO A 56 1.84 9.02 9.78
CA PRO A 56 3.10 9.23 10.49
C PRO A 56 3.61 7.97 11.20
N ALA A 57 2.76 6.97 11.40
CA ALA A 57 3.14 5.71 12.05
C ALA A 57 3.87 4.75 11.10
N CYS A 58 3.69 4.89 9.78
CA CYS A 58 4.32 4.00 8.80
C CYS A 58 5.82 4.33 8.65
N PRO A 59 6.75 3.43 9.03
CA PRO A 59 8.19 3.73 9.01
C PRO A 59 8.78 3.86 7.60
N VAL A 60 8.08 3.36 6.58
CA VAL A 60 8.48 3.39 5.17
C VAL A 60 7.65 4.36 4.33
N ALA A 61 6.83 5.21 4.98
CA ALA A 61 6.00 6.21 4.33
C ALA A 61 5.13 5.66 3.18
N ALA A 62 4.52 4.49 3.37
CA ALA A 62 3.74 3.80 2.35
C ALA A 62 2.29 4.32 2.21
N ILE A 63 1.85 5.29 3.01
CA ILE A 63 0.42 5.62 3.12
C ILE A 63 0.16 7.04 2.62
N TYR A 64 -0.77 7.16 1.67
CA TYR A 64 -1.26 8.43 1.15
C TYR A 64 -2.64 8.77 1.71
N ASP A 65 -2.91 10.07 1.80
CA ASP A 65 -4.17 10.65 2.28
C ASP A 65 -5.27 10.70 1.23
N SER A 66 -4.94 10.58 -0.06
CA SER A 66 -5.94 10.53 -1.11
C SER A 66 -5.47 9.91 -2.43
N VAL A 67 -6.45 9.65 -3.31
CA VAL A 67 -6.24 9.20 -4.70
C VAL A 67 -5.45 10.22 -5.51
N GLU A 68 -5.65 11.52 -5.25
CA GLU A 68 -4.95 12.62 -5.93
C GLU A 68 -3.51 12.75 -5.45
N ALA A 69 -3.26 12.55 -4.16
CA ALA A 69 -1.92 12.55 -3.60
C ALA A 69 -1.11 11.31 -4.00
N THR A 70 -1.79 10.21 -4.35
CA THR A 70 -1.17 8.97 -4.81
C THR A 70 -0.53 9.17 -6.20
N PRO A 71 0.78 8.91 -6.35
CA PRO A 71 1.47 9.06 -7.62
C PRO A 71 0.89 8.21 -8.74
N SER A 72 0.98 8.69 -9.98
CA SER A 72 0.36 8.05 -11.16
C SER A 72 0.74 6.59 -11.35
N HIS A 73 1.98 6.22 -11.05
CA HIS A 73 2.51 4.86 -11.18
C HIS A 73 2.16 3.93 -10.01
N GLN A 74 1.46 4.42 -8.98
CA GLN A 74 0.94 3.63 -7.85
C GLN A 74 -0.59 3.58 -7.83
N LYS A 75 -1.27 4.14 -8.84
CA LYS A 75 -2.74 4.23 -8.86
C LYS A 75 -3.44 2.89 -8.97
N ASP A 76 -2.77 1.88 -9.50
CA ASP A 76 -3.23 0.49 -9.49
C ASP A 76 -3.40 -0.05 -8.05
N LEU A 77 -2.55 0.37 -7.11
CA LEU A 77 -2.65 -0.06 -5.71
C LEU A 77 -3.87 0.52 -4.99
N ILE A 78 -4.47 1.60 -5.52
CA ILE A 78 -5.77 2.11 -5.03
C ILE A 78 -6.85 1.05 -5.25
N GLU A 79 -6.83 0.37 -6.40
CA GLU A 79 -7.75 -0.71 -6.71
C GLU A 79 -7.51 -1.93 -5.83
N ALA A 80 -6.24 -2.27 -5.55
CA ALA A 80 -5.91 -3.36 -4.64
C ALA A 80 -6.48 -3.12 -3.22
N ASN A 81 -6.31 -1.90 -2.67
CA ASN A 81 -6.90 -1.52 -1.39
C ASN A 81 -8.43 -1.54 -1.43
N SER A 82 -9.04 -1.09 -2.54
CA SER A 82 -10.51 -1.05 -2.65
C SER A 82 -11.15 -2.43 -2.77
N ILE A 83 -10.42 -3.42 -3.30
CA ILE A 83 -10.89 -4.78 -3.49
C ILE A 83 -10.63 -5.66 -2.27
N TYR A 84 -9.50 -5.54 -1.60
CA TYR A 84 -9.12 -6.45 -0.51
C TYR A 84 -10.18 -6.52 0.60
N ARG A 85 -10.56 -7.73 1.00
CA ARG A 85 -11.48 -7.98 2.13
C ARG A 85 -10.94 -9.14 2.96
N SER A 86 -10.74 -8.91 4.26
CA SER A 86 -10.30 -9.97 5.18
C SER A 86 -11.34 -11.10 5.21
N GLY A 87 -10.89 -12.36 5.11
CA GLY A 87 -11.76 -13.54 5.09
C GLY A 87 -12.51 -13.81 3.78
N ASP A 88 -12.34 -13.01 2.72
CA ASP A 88 -12.86 -13.31 1.37
C ASP A 88 -11.69 -13.72 0.44
N PRO A 89 -11.51 -15.03 0.19
CA PRO A 89 -10.41 -15.52 -0.64
C PRO A 89 -10.44 -14.98 -2.07
N GLY A 90 -11.62 -14.71 -2.62
CA GLY A 90 -11.77 -14.19 -3.98
C GLY A 90 -11.33 -12.74 -4.07
N ALA A 91 -11.69 -11.92 -3.08
CA ALA A 91 -11.24 -10.54 -2.97
C ALA A 91 -9.73 -10.46 -2.75
N MET A 92 -9.20 -11.25 -1.81
CA MET A 92 -7.77 -11.31 -1.53
C MET A 92 -6.94 -11.69 -2.76
N ALA A 93 -7.35 -12.74 -3.49
CA ALA A 93 -6.62 -13.19 -4.68
C ALA A 93 -6.61 -12.13 -5.80
N ARG A 94 -7.69 -11.36 -5.96
CA ARG A 94 -7.75 -10.26 -6.93
C ARG A 94 -6.84 -9.10 -6.53
N ALA A 95 -6.87 -8.69 -5.26
CA ALA A 95 -5.99 -7.64 -4.75
C ALA A 95 -4.51 -8.04 -4.92
N GLU A 96 -4.16 -9.28 -4.56
CA GLU A 96 -2.81 -9.80 -4.72
C GLU A 96 -2.37 -9.87 -6.19
N THR A 97 -3.28 -10.21 -7.11
CA THR A 97 -2.99 -10.19 -8.56
C THR A 97 -2.58 -8.80 -9.03
N ILE A 98 -3.24 -7.74 -8.54
CA ILE A 98 -2.89 -6.35 -8.86
C ILE A 98 -1.51 -6.01 -8.31
N VAL A 99 -1.23 -6.39 -7.06
CA VAL A 99 0.09 -6.15 -6.42
C VAL A 99 1.20 -6.87 -7.18
N GLN A 100 1.00 -8.12 -7.60
CA GLN A 100 2.00 -8.85 -8.40
C GLN A 100 2.22 -8.21 -9.78
N ALA A 101 1.17 -7.69 -10.41
CA ALA A 101 1.30 -6.94 -11.66
C ALA A 101 2.09 -5.64 -11.47
N HIS A 102 1.86 -4.92 -10.35
CA HIS A 102 2.62 -3.72 -9.97
C HIS A 102 4.12 -4.03 -9.84
N ILE A 103 4.46 -5.09 -9.10
CA ILE A 103 5.83 -5.54 -8.89
C ILE A 103 6.51 -5.87 -10.22
N ALA A 104 5.81 -6.63 -11.08
CA ALA A 104 6.34 -7.04 -12.38
C ALA A 104 6.57 -5.85 -13.32
N ALA A 105 5.75 -4.79 -13.22
CA ALA A 105 5.90 -3.58 -14.01
C ALA A 105 7.06 -2.68 -13.55
N GLN A 106 7.52 -2.80 -12.30
CA GLN A 106 8.48 -1.88 -11.68
C GLN A 106 9.68 -2.60 -11.02
N PRO A 107 10.39 -3.50 -11.73
CA PRO A 107 11.42 -4.35 -11.11
C PRO A 107 12.62 -3.56 -10.57
N THR A 108 12.97 -2.43 -11.20
CA THR A 108 14.10 -1.59 -10.76
C THR A 108 13.79 -0.82 -9.49
N LEU A 109 12.54 -0.41 -9.30
CA LEU A 109 12.08 0.23 -8.09
C LEU A 109 11.90 -0.78 -6.95
N MET A 110 11.39 -1.98 -7.25
CA MET A 110 11.26 -3.04 -6.25
C MET A 110 12.62 -3.53 -5.72
N ALA A 111 13.71 -3.26 -6.45
CA ALA A 111 15.07 -3.48 -5.97
C ALA A 111 15.59 -2.39 -5.00
N VAL A 112 14.90 -1.25 -4.88
CA VAL A 112 15.23 -0.17 -3.94
C VAL A 112 14.72 -0.56 -2.54
N PRO A 113 15.50 -0.28 -1.47
CA PRO A 113 15.04 -0.48 -0.10
C PRO A 113 13.68 0.19 0.15
N PRO A 114 12.73 -0.48 0.83
CA PRO A 114 11.37 0.05 0.97
C PRO A 114 11.28 1.48 1.49
N ALA A 115 12.08 1.84 2.49
CA ALA A 115 12.12 3.19 3.06
C ALA A 115 12.57 4.28 2.06
N GLU A 116 13.25 3.90 0.98
CA GLU A 116 13.78 4.80 -0.04
C GLU A 116 12.92 4.82 -1.32
N ARG A 117 12.02 3.84 -1.52
CA ARG A 117 11.20 3.74 -2.73
C ARG A 117 10.42 5.02 -3.01
N GLN A 118 9.86 5.61 -1.96
CA GLN A 118 9.10 6.85 -2.06
C GLN A 118 9.95 8.02 -2.60
N ALA A 119 11.21 8.12 -2.19
CA ALA A 119 12.14 9.12 -2.72
C ALA A 119 12.62 8.77 -4.14
N ALA A 120 12.86 7.49 -4.43
CA ALA A 120 13.30 7.01 -5.74
C ALA A 120 12.29 7.36 -6.86
N HIS A 121 11.00 7.34 -6.55
CA HIS A 121 9.94 7.80 -7.45
C HIS A 121 10.09 9.25 -7.89
N ALA A 122 10.38 10.14 -6.96
CA ALA A 122 10.60 11.55 -7.26
C ALA A 122 11.81 11.73 -8.21
N VAL A 123 12.85 10.92 -8.06
CA VAL A 123 14.06 10.99 -8.90
C VAL A 123 13.83 10.43 -10.31
N GLN A 124 13.12 9.30 -10.46
CA GLN A 124 12.83 8.73 -11.79
C GLN A 124 11.95 9.66 -12.64
N PHE A 125 10.97 10.32 -12.04
CA PHE A 125 10.07 11.23 -12.77
C PHE A 125 10.76 12.52 -13.23
N THR A 126 11.73 13.03 -12.45
CA THR A 126 12.52 14.21 -12.85
C THR A 126 13.47 13.92 -14.02
N ARG A 127 13.99 12.69 -14.15
CA ARG A 127 14.84 12.28 -15.27
C ARG A 127 14.06 12.07 -16.57
N SER A 128 12.87 11.47 -16.49
CA SER A 128 11.98 11.25 -17.66
C SER A 128 11.43 12.55 -18.25
N SER A 129 11.30 13.62 -17.45
CA SER A 129 10.77 14.92 -17.92
C SER A 129 11.82 15.83 -18.59
N SER A 130 13.06 15.36 -18.72
CA SER A 130 14.20 16.12 -19.26
C SER A 130 14.68 15.63 -20.64
N GLU A 131 13.97 14.66 -21.24
CA GLU A 131 14.22 14.14 -22.59
C GLU A 131 13.10 14.52 -23.58
#